data_AF-A0A6G3DJJ8-F1
#
_entry.id   AF-A0A6G3DJJ8-F1
#
_cell.length_a   1.000
_cell.length_b   1.000
_cell.length_c   1.000
_cell.angle_alpha   90.00
_cell.angle_beta   90.00
_cell.angle_gamma   90.00
#
_symmetry.space_group_name_H-M   'P 1'
#
loop_
_entity.id
_entity.type
_entity.pdbx_description
1 polymer ?
#
loop_
_entity_poly.entity_id
_entity_poly.type
_entity_poly.pdbx_seq_one_letter_code
_entity_poly.pdbx_strand_id
1 'polypeptide(L)'
;MTVTDRRACFGGSGGTLDLGWAGLDTVDLVAPDVFQCSYQDMCGGGHCIARLQTLWATLMFALAAHAAFPAHPLLHSGGWLPPDFEAHCAAVGRSCPSVR
;
A
#
# COMPACT_ATOMS: atom_id res chain seq x y z
N MET A 1 -2.60 -11.40 -9.68
CA MET A 1 -2.67 -10.47 -8.54
C MET A 1 -3.73 -9.43 -8.86
N THR A 2 -4.55 -9.09 -7.87
CA THR A 2 -5.60 -8.08 -8.02
C THR A 2 -5.55 -7.14 -6.82
N VAL A 3 -5.62 -5.83 -7.06
CA VAL A 3 -5.65 -4.80 -6.02
C VAL A 3 -6.95 -4.02 -6.14
N THR A 4 -7.61 -3.80 -5.01
CA THR A 4 -8.89 -3.09 -4.90
C THR A 4 -8.82 -2.06 -3.78
N ASP A 5 -9.83 -1.22 -3.66
CA ASP A 5 -10.01 -0.28 -2.56
C ASP A 5 -10.14 -0.94 -1.18
N ARG A 6 -10.35 -2.27 -1.11
CA ARG A 6 -10.55 -3.01 0.15
C ARG A 6 -9.47 -4.04 0.48
N ARG A 7 -8.76 -4.54 -0.53
CA ARG A 7 -7.79 -5.64 -0.37
C ARG A 7 -6.85 -5.78 -1.55
N ALA A 8 -5.75 -6.51 -1.33
CA ALA A 8 -4.96 -7.11 -2.40
C ALA A 8 -4.95 -8.64 -2.28
N CYS A 9 -5.22 -9.31 -3.40
CA CYS A 9 -5.24 -10.76 -3.50
C CYS A 9 -4.12 -11.25 -4.45
N PHE A 10 -3.34 -12.21 -3.97
CA PHE A 10 -2.27 -12.88 -4.70
C PHE A 10 -2.61 -14.35 -4.80
N GLY A 11 -3.06 -14.80 -5.97
CA GLY A 11 -3.24 -16.22 -6.26
C GLY A 11 -2.03 -16.80 -7.00
N GLY A 12 -1.62 -18.01 -6.64
CA GLY A 12 -0.56 -18.77 -7.31
C GLY A 12 -0.62 -20.26 -6.97
N SER A 13 0.27 -21.06 -7.59
CA SER A 13 0.32 -22.51 -7.37
C SER A 13 0.70 -22.92 -5.95
N GLY A 14 1.34 -22.03 -5.18
CA GLY A 14 1.74 -22.26 -3.79
C GLY A 14 0.72 -21.80 -2.73
N GLY A 15 -0.45 -21.30 -3.14
CA GLY A 15 -1.48 -20.80 -2.24
C GLY A 15 -1.98 -19.40 -2.60
N THR A 16 -2.87 -18.88 -1.77
CA THR A 16 -3.44 -17.54 -1.92
C THR A 16 -3.09 -16.69 -0.71
N LEU A 17 -2.57 -15.48 -0.94
CA LEU A 17 -2.45 -14.44 0.07
C LEU A 17 -3.54 -13.41 -0.16
N ASP A 18 -4.41 -13.19 0.82
CA ASP A 18 -5.45 -12.15 0.79
C ASP A 18 -5.20 -11.15 1.92
N LEU A 19 -4.81 -9.93 1.55
CA LEU A 19 -4.53 -8.84 2.48
C LEU A 19 -5.69 -7.85 2.47
N GLY A 20 -6.60 -7.98 3.44
CA GLY A 20 -7.65 -7.00 3.68
C GLY A 20 -7.11 -5.79 4.45
N TRP A 21 -7.30 -4.58 3.94
CA TRP A 21 -6.71 -3.36 4.53
C TRP A 21 -7.10 -3.13 5.99
N ALA A 22 -8.36 -3.41 6.34
CA ALA A 22 -8.90 -3.23 7.69
C ALA A 22 -8.36 -4.24 8.71
N GLY A 23 -7.74 -5.34 8.25
CA GLY A 23 -7.16 -6.38 9.11
C GLY A 23 -5.65 -6.25 9.29
N LEU A 24 -5.03 -5.20 8.75
CA LEU A 24 -3.61 -4.95 8.91
C LEU A 24 -3.34 -4.29 10.26
N ASP A 25 -2.29 -4.74 10.94
CA ASP A 25 -1.78 -4.13 12.17
C ASP A 25 -0.84 -2.95 11.85
N THR A 26 -0.06 -3.06 10.77
CA THR A 26 0.81 -2.00 10.26
C THR A 26 0.88 -1.99 8.74
N VAL A 27 1.24 -0.85 8.17
CA VAL A 27 1.56 -0.68 6.75
C VAL A 27 2.77 0.25 6.60
N ASP A 28 3.62 -0.01 5.62
CA ASP A 28 4.73 0.88 5.25
C ASP A 28 5.11 0.71 3.77
N LEU A 29 5.71 1.76 3.20
CA LEU A 29 6.31 1.75 1.86
C LEU A 29 7.83 1.94 2.01
N VAL A 30 8.53 0.81 2.08
CA VAL A 30 9.98 0.80 2.40
C VAL A 30 10.84 1.22 1.21
N ALA A 31 10.34 0.98 0.00
CA ALA A 31 10.91 1.43 -1.26
C ALA A 31 9.77 1.62 -2.28
N PRO A 32 10.01 2.29 -3.43
CA PRO A 32 8.96 2.51 -4.44
C PRO A 32 8.28 1.23 -4.93
N ASP A 33 8.97 0.09 -4.89
CA ASP A 33 8.47 -1.23 -5.29
C ASP A 33 8.31 -2.21 -4.12
N VAL A 34 8.46 -1.77 -2.86
CA VAL A 34 8.41 -2.66 -1.68
C VAL A 34 7.37 -2.20 -0.68
N PHE A 35 6.25 -2.93 -0.66
CA PHE A 35 5.19 -2.78 0.34
C PHE A 35 5.46 -3.73 1.52
N GLN A 36 5.30 -3.23 2.75
CA GLN A 36 5.42 -4.03 3.96
C GLN A 36 4.19 -3.85 4.83
N CYS A 37 3.68 -4.93 5.40
CA CYS A 37 2.60 -4.88 6.38
C CYS A 37 2.75 -5.98 7.42
N SER A 38 2.03 -5.83 8.53
CA SER A 38 1.83 -6.90 9.49
C SER A 38 0.35 -7.14 9.75
N TYR A 39 -0.01 -8.36 10.15
CA TYR A 39 -1.39 -8.78 10.39
C TYR A 39 -1.42 -10.02 11.29
N GLN A 40 -2.57 -10.33 11.87
CA GLN A 40 -2.83 -11.62 12.51
C GLN A 40 -3.34 -12.62 11.47
N ASP A 41 -2.68 -13.78 11.38
CA ASP A 41 -3.18 -14.86 10.53
C ASP A 41 -4.49 -15.42 11.07
N MET A 42 -5.53 -15.34 10.25
CA MET A 42 -6.87 -15.84 10.55
C MET A 42 -6.92 -17.37 10.69
N CYS A 43 -5.94 -18.10 10.14
CA CYS A 43 -5.82 -19.55 10.26
C CYS A 43 -5.10 -19.99 11.53
N GLY A 44 -4.80 -19.07 12.46
CA GLY A 44 -4.17 -19.37 13.74
C GLY A 44 -2.63 -19.38 13.70
N GLY A 45 -2.01 -18.92 12.62
CA GLY A 45 -0.55 -18.78 12.51
C GLY A 45 0.06 -17.64 13.35
N GLY A 46 -0.77 -16.81 14.00
CA GLY A 46 -0.34 -15.69 14.84
C GLY A 46 0.08 -14.47 14.06
N HIS A 47 0.88 -13.60 14.68
CA HIS A 47 1.32 -12.34 14.06
C HIS A 47 2.32 -12.60 12.94
N CYS A 48 2.03 -12.07 11.75
CA CYS A 48 2.77 -12.27 10.52
C CYS A 48 3.24 -10.92 9.97
N ILE A 49 4.41 -10.91 9.33
CA ILE A 49 4.91 -9.77 8.55
C ILE A 49 5.04 -10.21 7.10
N ALA A 50 4.42 -9.47 6.19
CA ALA A 50 4.58 -9.67 4.75
C ALA A 50 5.38 -8.51 4.15
N ARG A 51 6.35 -8.86 3.30
CA ARG A 51 7.06 -7.92 2.44
C ARG A 51 6.88 -8.35 0.99
N LEU A 52 6.35 -7.43 0.18
CA LEU A 52 5.94 -7.68 -1.19
C LEU A 52 6.73 -6.76 -2.11
N GLN A 53 7.56 -7.35 -2.96
CA GLN A 53 8.21 -6.61 -4.05
C GLN A 53 7.31 -6.64 -5.28
N THR A 54 6.75 -5.49 -5.66
CA THR A 54 5.73 -5.38 -6.71
C THR A 54 5.64 -3.96 -7.25
N LEU A 55 5.36 -3.83 -8.55
CA LEU A 55 5.08 -2.55 -9.20
C LEU A 55 3.84 -1.84 -8.65
N TRP A 56 3.01 -2.55 -7.89
CA TRP A 56 1.80 -2.02 -7.27
C TRP A 56 2.02 -1.56 -5.82
N ALA A 57 3.27 -1.53 -5.32
CA ALA A 57 3.55 -1.27 -3.91
C ALA A 57 3.03 0.10 -3.45
N THR A 58 3.31 1.17 -4.21
CA THR A 58 2.79 2.52 -3.94
C THR A 58 1.27 2.56 -3.93
N LEU A 59 0.61 1.88 -4.87
CA LEU A 59 -0.86 1.81 -4.94
C LEU A 59 -1.43 1.08 -3.71
N MET A 60 -0.86 -0.06 -3.36
CA MET A 60 -1.27 -0.83 -2.19
C MET A 60 -1.08 -0.03 -0.90
N PHE A 61 0.06 0.66 -0.76
CA PHE A 61 0.30 1.57 0.36
C PHE A 61 -0.77 2.65 0.43
N ALA A 62 -1.01 3.37 -0.67
CA ALA A 62 -1.97 4.47 -0.69
C ALA A 62 -3.38 4.02 -0.28
N LEU A 63 -3.84 2.89 -0.82
CA LEU A 63 -5.17 2.35 -0.52
C LEU A 63 -5.26 1.83 0.92
N ALA A 64 -4.27 1.08 1.39
CA ALA A 64 -4.25 0.55 2.75
C ALA A 64 -4.12 1.65 3.80
N ALA A 65 -3.19 2.59 3.60
CA ALA A 65 -2.98 3.72 4.50
C ALA A 65 -4.21 4.62 4.56
N HIS A 66 -4.83 4.95 3.42
CA HIS A 66 -6.05 5.74 3.41
C HIS A 66 -7.24 5.01 4.08
N ALA A 67 -7.35 3.69 3.92
CA ALA A 67 -8.46 2.93 4.48
C ALA A 67 -8.35 2.67 5.98
N ALA A 68 -7.15 2.41 6.50
CA ALA A 68 -6.94 1.92 7.86
C ALA A 68 -5.95 2.74 8.71
N PHE A 69 -5.10 3.57 8.09
CA PHE A 69 -4.05 4.33 8.78
C PHE A 69 -4.07 5.82 8.37
N PRO A 70 -5.18 6.55 8.58
CA PRO A 70 -5.30 7.94 8.12
C PRO A 70 -4.25 8.88 8.74
N ALA A 71 -3.69 8.53 9.90
CA ALA A 71 -2.63 9.29 10.55
C ALA A 71 -1.20 8.88 10.15
N HIS A 72 -1.04 8.04 9.11
CA HIS A 72 0.28 7.50 8.73
C HIS A 72 1.24 8.62 8.29
N PRO A 73 2.48 8.70 8.83
CA PRO A 73 3.41 9.79 8.54
C PRO A 73 3.71 9.98 7.04
N LEU A 74 3.96 8.87 6.33
CA LEU A 74 4.18 8.94 4.87
C LEU A 74 2.96 9.50 4.14
N LEU A 75 1.75 9.12 4.54
CA LEU A 75 0.52 9.59 3.88
C LEU A 75 0.40 11.11 3.99
N HIS A 76 0.69 11.67 5.17
CA HIS A 76 0.68 13.11 5.41
C HIS A 76 1.86 13.86 4.76
N SER A 77 3.05 13.27 4.72
CA SER A 77 4.22 13.94 4.13
C SER A 77 4.23 13.89 2.60
N GLY A 78 3.38 13.06 1.99
CA GLY A 78 3.42 12.76 0.57
C GLY A 78 4.68 11.97 0.17
N GLY A 79 5.49 11.48 1.11
CA GLY A 79 6.74 10.77 0.84
C GLY A 79 6.58 9.42 0.14
N TRP A 80 5.34 8.95 0.00
CA TRP A 80 4.99 7.75 -0.78
C TRP A 80 4.82 8.03 -2.28
N LEU A 81 4.69 9.29 -2.69
CA LEU A 81 4.58 9.66 -4.09
C LEU A 81 5.94 9.49 -4.79
N PRO A 82 5.96 9.09 -6.07
CA PRO A 82 7.18 9.10 -6.86
C PRO A 82 7.83 10.49 -6.88
N PRO A 83 9.15 10.57 -7.05
CA PRO A 83 9.79 11.86 -7.34
C PRO A 83 9.14 12.49 -8.57
N ASP A 84 9.08 13.83 -8.57
CA ASP A 84 8.51 14.64 -9.65
C ASP A 84 7.01 14.40 -9.93
N PHE A 85 6.27 13.77 -9.00
CA PHE A 85 4.84 13.49 -9.18
C PHE A 85 4.04 14.76 -9.51
N GLU A 86 4.27 15.86 -8.79
CA GLU A 86 3.59 17.13 -9.02
C GLU A 86 3.93 17.73 -10.40
N ALA A 87 5.20 17.64 -10.80
CA ALA A 87 5.66 18.09 -12.11
C ALA A 87 5.03 17.26 -13.24
N HIS A 88 4.93 15.94 -13.04
CA HIS A 88 4.26 15.04 -13.98
C HIS A 88 2.78 15.38 -14.10
N CYS A 89 2.07 15.59 -12.97
CA CYS A 89 0.67 16.01 -12.95
C CYS A 89 0.45 17.31 -13.72
N ALA A 90 1.32 18.31 -13.51
CA ALA A 90 1.27 19.58 -14.24
C ALA A 90 1.48 19.38 -15.75
N ALA A 91 2.44 18.55 -16.14
CA ALA A 91 2.74 18.26 -17.55
C ALA A 91 1.56 17.60 -18.28
N VAL A 92 0.77 16.76 -17.58
CA VAL A 92 -0.43 16.12 -18.14
C VAL A 92 -1.73 16.91 -17.91
N GLY A 93 -1.63 18.15 -17.41
CA GLY A 93 -2.79 19.04 -17.20
C GLY A 93 -3.76 18.57 -16.10
N ARG A 94 -3.29 17.75 -15.15
CA ARG A 94 -4.10 17.27 -14.01
C ARG A 94 -3.91 18.20 -12.82
N SER A 95 -5.00 18.52 -12.14
CA SER A 95 -4.97 19.22 -10.85
C SER A 95 -4.27 18.32 -9.83
N CYS A 96 -3.09 18.71 -9.37
CA CYS A 96 -2.41 18.02 -8.29
C CYS A 96 -2.95 18.53 -6.95
N PRO A 97 -3.51 17.68 -6.08
CA PRO A 97 -3.81 18.08 -4.71
C PRO A 97 -2.49 18.40 -3.97
N SER A 98 -2.48 19.42 -3.13
CA SER A 98 -1.33 19.72 -2.26
C SER A 98 -1.26 18.62 -1.21
N VAL A 99 -0.31 17.69 -1.39
CA VAL A 99 -0.01 16.63 -0.40
C VAL A 99 1.21 17.06 0.47
N ARG A 100 1.64 18.32 0.32
CA ARG A 100 2.64 19.03 1.11
C ARG A 100 2.09 20.37 1.58
#